data_AF-A0A8B5X6K6-F1
#
_entry.id   AF-A0A8B5X6K6-F1
#
_cell.length_a   1.000
_cell.length_b   1.000
_cell.length_c   1.000
_cell.angle_alpha   90.00
_cell.angle_beta   90.00
_cell.angle_gamma   90.00
#
_symmetry.space_group_name_H-M   'P 1'
#
loop_
_entity.id
_entity.type
_entity.pdbx_description
1 polymer ?
#
loop_
_entity_poly.entity_id
_entity_poly.type
_entity_poly.pdbx_seq_one_letter_code
_entity_poly.pdbx_strand_id
1 'polypeptide(L)'
;MASKKDAYIAKLRAQLDEWGTEIDKLKAKADKAGADIQLEYHRQVDELRAMQATADQKLTELKEASEHTWDSLKENIDIKWNSLGDKLKAVTSKFQ
;
A
#
# COMPACT_ATOMS: atom_id res chain seq x y z
N MET A 1 15.68 1.59 -23.32
CA MET A 1 14.71 0.51 -23.02
C MET A 1 14.58 0.45 -21.51
N ALA A 2 13.36 0.41 -20.96
CA ALA A 2 13.17 0.21 -19.53
C ALA A 2 13.67 -1.18 -19.14
N SER A 3 14.42 -1.28 -18.04
CA SER A 3 14.90 -2.58 -17.53
C SER A 3 13.75 -3.38 -16.91
N LYS A 4 13.96 -4.69 -16.68
CA LYS A 4 12.99 -5.51 -15.93
C LYS A 4 12.71 -4.93 -14.54
N LYS A 5 13.72 -4.32 -13.92
CA LYS A 5 13.61 -3.60 -12.65
C LYS A 5 12.70 -2.38 -12.78
N ASP A 6 12.89 -1.55 -13.79
CA ASP A 6 12.08 -0.33 -14.00
C ASP A 6 10.60 -0.69 -14.23
N ALA A 7 10.34 -1.72 -15.04
CA ALA A 7 8.98 -2.18 -15.30
C ALA A 7 8.30 -2.72 -14.03
N TYR A 8 9.04 -3.45 -13.20
CA TYR A 8 8.54 -3.94 -11.91
C TYR A 8 8.22 -2.79 -10.94
N ILE A 9 9.14 -1.82 -10.80
CA ILE A 9 8.93 -0.64 -9.95
C ILE A 9 7.72 0.18 -10.43
N ALA A 10 7.60 0.40 -11.74
CA ALA A 10 6.47 1.13 -12.31
C ALA A 10 5.12 0.45 -12.02
N LYS A 11 5.06 -0.89 -12.14
CA LYS A 11 3.87 -1.67 -11.80
C LYS A 11 3.49 -1.47 -10.33
N LEU A 12 4.45 -1.63 -9.42
CA LEU A 12 4.20 -1.48 -8.00
C LEU A 12 3.77 -0.05 -7.66
N ARG A 13 4.40 0.98 -8.24
CA ARG A 13 3.99 2.37 -8.05
C ARG A 13 2.54 2.62 -8.46
N ALA A 14 2.15 2.15 -9.64
CA ALA A 14 0.77 2.28 -10.12
C ALA A 14 -0.24 1.62 -9.17
N GLN A 15 0.10 0.44 -8.64
CA GLN A 15 -0.72 -0.26 -7.66
C GLN A 15 -0.80 0.51 -6.31
N LEU A 16 0.29 1.15 -5.89
CA LEU A 16 0.29 1.96 -4.67
C LEU A 16 -0.57 3.23 -4.80
N ASP A 17 -0.58 3.82 -5.99
CA ASP A 17 -1.42 4.98 -6.33
C ASP A 17 -2.92 4.58 -6.35
N GLU A 18 -3.23 3.41 -6.91
CA GLU A 18 -4.58 2.82 -6.86
C GLU A 18 -5.04 2.60 -5.42
N TRP A 19 -4.22 1.96 -4.59
CA TRP A 19 -4.52 1.75 -3.18
C TRP A 19 -4.65 3.05 -2.40
N GLY A 20 -3.84 4.07 -2.72
CA GLY A 20 -3.99 5.41 -2.14
C GLY A 20 -5.39 5.97 -2.36
N THR A 21 -5.91 5.83 -3.57
CA THR A 21 -7.26 6.25 -3.94
C THR A 21 -8.33 5.47 -3.18
N GLU A 22 -8.17 4.15 -3.02
CA GLU A 22 -9.10 3.34 -2.23
C GLU A 22 -9.07 3.69 -0.73
N ILE A 23 -7.89 3.96 -0.16
CA ILE A 23 -7.74 4.41 1.23
C ILE A 23 -8.43 5.78 1.43
N ASP A 24 -8.34 6.68 0.45
CA ASP A 24 -9.07 7.96 0.48
C ASP A 24 -10.59 7.76 0.50
N LYS A 25 -11.11 6.82 -0.29
CA LYS A 25 -12.53 6.47 -0.27
C LYS A 25 -12.94 5.88 1.08
N LEU A 26 -12.11 5.03 1.69
CA LEU A 26 -12.37 4.47 3.02
C LEU A 26 -12.38 5.55 4.09
N LYS A 27 -11.45 6.50 4.03
CA LYS A 27 -11.43 7.66 4.92
C LYS A 27 -12.73 8.47 4.82
N ALA A 28 -13.15 8.80 3.59
CA ALA A 28 -14.39 9.55 3.37
C ALA A 28 -15.64 8.78 3.85
N LYS A 29 -15.63 7.45 3.79
CA LYS A 29 -16.69 6.62 4.38
C LYS A 29 -16.63 6.63 5.91
N ALA A 30 -15.43 6.56 6.50
CA ALA A 30 -15.23 6.63 7.94
C ALA A 30 -15.73 7.97 8.52
N ASP A 31 -15.48 9.07 7.82
CA ASP A 31 -15.95 10.42 8.18
C ASP A 31 -17.48 10.56 8.14
N LYS A 32 -18.17 9.72 7.37
CA LYS A 32 -19.63 9.68 7.28
C LYS A 32 -20.28 8.63 8.19
N ALA A 33 -19.47 7.79 8.84
CA ALA A 33 -19.97 6.75 9.73
C ALA A 33 -20.49 7.37 11.04
N GLY A 34 -21.39 6.67 11.72
CA GLY A 34 -21.85 7.08 13.05
C GLY A 34 -20.70 7.12 14.07
N ALA A 35 -20.84 7.97 15.09
CA ALA A 35 -19.79 8.28 16.06
C ALA A 35 -19.15 7.04 16.73
N ASP A 36 -19.93 5.98 16.97
CA ASP A 36 -19.43 4.75 17.63
C ASP A 36 -18.47 3.94 16.75
N ILE A 37 -18.62 3.98 15.43
CA ILE A 37 -17.83 3.17 14.48
C ILE A 37 -16.70 3.99 13.85
N GLN A 38 -16.83 5.33 13.89
CA GLN A 38 -15.90 6.28 13.32
C GLN A 38 -14.46 6.08 13.85
N LEU A 39 -14.28 5.83 15.14
CA LEU A 39 -12.95 5.67 15.74
C LEU A 39 -12.19 4.44 15.21
N GLU A 40 -12.84 3.28 15.16
CA GLU A 40 -12.21 2.03 14.67
C GLU A 40 -11.94 2.11 13.16
N TYR A 41 -12.82 2.77 12.42
CA TYR A 41 -12.64 3.02 11.00
C TYR A 41 -11.47 3.95 10.70
N HIS A 42 -11.34 5.05 11.45
CA HIS A 42 -10.16 5.92 11.35
C HIS A 42 -8.88 5.18 11.70
N ARG A 43 -8.88 4.35 12.75
CA ARG A 43 -7.73 3.53 13.12
C ARG A 43 -7.29 2.60 11.99
N GLN A 44 -8.24 1.95 11.31
CA GLN A 44 -7.94 1.06 10.18
C GLN A 44 -7.42 1.84 8.97
N VAL A 45 -7.96 3.03 8.69
CA VAL A 45 -7.49 3.91 7.62
C VAL A 45 -6.07 4.42 7.91
N ASP A 46 -5.78 4.82 9.14
CA ASP A 46 -4.45 5.29 9.56
C ASP A 46 -3.40 4.18 9.46
N GLU A 47 -3.77 2.95 9.84
CA GLU A 47 -2.91 1.78 9.66
C GLU A 47 -2.60 1.53 8.18
N LEU A 48 -3.62 1.60 7.31
CA LEU A 48 -3.42 1.48 5.86
C LEU A 48 -2.51 2.58 5.30
N ARG A 49 -2.64 3.82 5.78
CA ARG A 49 -1.77 4.93 5.38
C ARG A 49 -0.32 4.71 5.82
N ALA A 50 -0.10 4.22 7.04
CA ALA A 50 1.23 3.89 7.52
C ALA A 50 1.89 2.77 6.69
N MET A 51 1.11 1.74 6.34
CA MET A 51 1.56 0.65 5.47
C MET A 51 1.85 1.15 4.04
N GLN A 52 1.02 2.04 3.50
CA GLN A 52 1.23 2.66 2.18
C GLN A 52 2.53 3.48 2.17
N ALA A 53 2.77 4.31 3.18
CA ALA A 53 4.00 5.08 3.31
C ALA A 53 5.25 4.19 3.42
N THR A 54 5.15 3.10 4.19
CA THR A 54 6.23 2.11 4.29
C THR A 54 6.50 1.43 2.95
N ALA A 55 5.46 1.06 2.21
CA ALA A 55 5.59 0.47 0.89
C ALA A 55 6.26 1.45 -0.10
N ASP A 56 5.94 2.74 -0.02
CA ASP A 56 6.55 3.78 -0.86
C ASP A 56 8.05 3.95 -0.57
N GLN A 57 8.43 3.95 0.70
CA GLN A 57 9.83 3.98 1.12
C GLN A 57 10.59 2.76 0.58
N LYS A 58 10.01 1.56 0.71
CA LYS A 58 10.62 0.34 0.19
C LYS A 58 10.76 0.34 -1.34
N LEU A 59 9.78 0.91 -2.05
CA LEU A 59 9.88 1.08 -3.49
C LEU A 59 11.04 2.00 -3.88
N THR A 60 11.26 3.06 -3.10
CA THR A 60 12.39 3.98 -3.27
C THR A 60 13.72 3.27 -3.04
N GLU A 61 13.84 2.50 -1.95
CA GLU A 61 15.02 1.66 -1.68
C GLU A 61 15.30 0.68 -2.83
N LEU A 62 14.27 0.02 -3.37
CA LEU A 62 14.42 -0.91 -4.51
C LEU A 62 14.91 -0.21 -5.77
N LYS A 63 14.45 1.02 -6.00
CA LYS A 63 14.87 1.83 -7.14
C LYS A 63 16.36 2.18 -7.06
N GLU A 64 16.88 2.43 -5.87
CA GLU A 64 18.28 2.76 -5.63
C GLU A 64 19.19 1.52 -5.56
N ALA A 65 18.61 0.33 -5.35
CA ALA A 65 19.34 -0.92 -5.25
C ALA A 65 20.18 -1.26 -6.49
N SER A 66 21.40 -1.76 -6.29
CA SER A 66 22.17 -2.41 -7.35
C SER A 66 21.50 -3.70 -7.85
N GLU A 67 21.86 -4.18 -9.03
CA GLU A 67 21.33 -5.44 -9.58
C GLU A 67 21.57 -6.63 -8.63
N HIS A 68 22.74 -6.71 -7.99
CA HIS A 68 23.08 -7.79 -7.05
C HIS A 68 22.18 -7.81 -5.79
N THR A 69 21.75 -6.63 -5.33
CA THR A 69 20.89 -6.48 -4.15
C THR A 69 19.39 -6.54 -4.47
N TRP A 70 19.04 -6.46 -5.76
CA TRP A 70 17.66 -6.25 -6.19
C TRP A 70 16.76 -7.45 -5.90
N ASP A 71 17.22 -8.68 -6.17
CA ASP A 71 16.42 -9.89 -5.94
C ASP A 71 16.06 -10.08 -4.45
N SER A 72 17.00 -9.80 -3.54
CA SER A 72 16.75 -9.90 -2.09
C SER A 72 15.79 -8.81 -1.58
N LEU A 73 15.89 -7.59 -2.10
CA LEU A 73 14.97 -6.52 -1.74
C LEU A 73 13.57 -6.74 -2.33
N LYS A 74 13.50 -7.33 -3.52
CA LYS A 74 12.23 -7.68 -4.18
C LYS A 74 11.39 -8.63 -3.33
N GLU A 75 11.98 -9.69 -2.77
CA GLU A 75 11.24 -10.64 -1.92
C GLU A 75 10.62 -9.94 -0.70
N ASN A 76 11.39 -9.09 -0.03
CA ASN A 76 10.90 -8.29 1.10
C ASN A 76 9.77 -7.34 0.69
N ILE A 77 9.84 -6.78 -0.53
CA ILE A 77 8.80 -5.91 -1.09
C ILE A 77 7.54 -6.68 -1.41
N ASP A 78 7.64 -7.86 -2.03
CA ASP A 78 6.49 -8.71 -2.33
C ASP A 78 5.72 -9.06 -1.04
N ILE A 79 6.41 -9.34 0.06
CA ILE A 79 5.79 -9.58 1.38
C ILE A 79 5.03 -8.34 1.89
N LYS A 80 5.64 -7.15 1.80
CA LYS A 80 4.99 -5.89 2.22
C LYS A 80 3.80 -5.55 1.34
N TRP A 81 3.90 -5.78 0.03
CA TRP A 81 2.80 -5.58 -0.92
C TRP A 81 1.63 -6.48 -0.63
N ASN A 82 1.87 -7.79 -0.45
CA ASN A 82 0.81 -8.74 -0.10
C ASN A 82 0.12 -8.35 1.20
N SER A 83 0.90 -7.99 2.23
CA SER A 83 0.35 -7.56 3.52
C SER A 83 -0.57 -6.33 3.40
N LEU A 84 -0.15 -5.32 2.64
CA LEU A 84 -0.97 -4.12 2.41
C LEU A 84 -2.23 -4.45 1.60
N GLY A 85 -2.10 -5.25 0.53
CA GLY A 85 -3.23 -5.67 -0.28
C GLY A 85 -4.27 -6.46 0.53
N ASP A 86 -3.81 -7.40 1.35
CA ASP A 86 -4.67 -8.21 2.23
C ASP A 86 -5.39 -7.35 3.27
N LYS A 87 -4.65 -6.42 3.90
CA LYS A 87 -5.23 -5.48 4.86
C LYS A 87 -6.26 -4.58 4.19
N LEU A 88 -5.94 -3.99 3.04
CA LEU A 88 -6.85 -3.12 2.31
C LEU A 88 -8.13 -3.86 1.94
N LYS A 89 -8.01 -5.08 1.40
CA LYS A 89 -9.15 -5.93 1.09
C LYS A 89 -10.01 -6.20 2.33
N ALA A 90 -9.38 -6.57 3.45
CA ALA A 90 -10.08 -6.86 4.69
C ALA A 90 -10.82 -5.64 5.24
N VAL A 91 -10.22 -4.45 5.17
CA VAL A 91 -10.86 -3.19 5.58
C VAL A 91 -11.99 -2.86 4.61
N THR A 92 -11.78 -2.86 3.30
CA THR A 92 -12.82 -2.57 2.31
C THR A 92 -14.04 -3.48 2.45
N SER A 93 -13.87 -4.76 2.73
CA SER A 93 -14.98 -5.68 3.00
C SER A 93 -15.79 -5.35 4.26
N LYS A 94 -15.20 -4.67 5.25
CA LYS A 94 -15.93 -4.18 6.45
C LYS A 94 -16.72 -2.90 6.20
N PHE A 95 -16.45 -2.21 5.10
CA PHE A 95 -17.09 -0.96 4.66
C PHE A 95 -18.03 -1.17 3.45
N GLN A 96 -18.30 -2.42 3.08
CA GLN A 96 -19.32 -2.80 2.10
C GLN A 96 -20.70 -2.91 2.76
#